data_AF-A0AB32ZYI8-F1
#
_entry.id   AF-A0AB32ZYI8-F1
#
_cell.length_a   1.000
_cell.length_b   1.000
_cell.length_c   1.000
_cell.angle_alpha   90.00
_cell.angle_beta   90.00
_cell.angle_gamma   90.00
#
_symmetry.space_group_name_H-M   'P 1'
#
loop_
_entity.id
_entity.type
_entity.pdbx_description
1 polymer ?
#
loop_
_entity_poly.entity_id
_entity_poly.type
_entity_poly.pdbx_seq_one_letter_code
_entity_poly.pdbx_strand_id
1 'polypeptide(L)'
;MSRPNFSSYSIEELLDCKQNVDKERWPERYQEILDELALRLEDPSKKATHDELVFSTFCEELRDDLTIAIDDNLWPIITFFSKRLRRSVPSTFLNEVCPICAGELNITQRNGSWNIACEKCDMSYSIRERRSYF
;
A
#
# COMPACT_ATOMS: atom_id res chain seq x y z
N MET A 1 -10.75 7.14 31.74
CA MET A 1 -9.95 6.33 30.80
C MET A 1 -8.59 6.99 30.67
N SER A 2 -7.50 6.23 30.80
CA SER A 2 -6.14 6.76 30.60
C SER A 2 -6.01 7.27 29.16
N ARG A 3 -5.42 8.45 28.98
CA ARG A 3 -5.09 8.96 27.65
C ARG A 3 -4.02 8.03 27.05
N PRO A 4 -4.16 7.59 25.78
CA PRO A 4 -3.09 6.85 25.11
C PRO A 4 -1.82 7.71 25.04
N ASN A 5 -0.66 7.09 25.23
CA ASN A 5 0.63 7.77 25.12
C ASN A 5 1.28 7.42 23.78
N PHE A 6 1.05 8.24 22.76
CA PHE A 6 1.57 8.00 21.41
C PHE A 6 3.11 8.11 21.31
N SER A 7 3.77 8.73 22.29
CA SER A 7 5.23 8.82 22.31
C SER A 7 5.90 7.46 22.51
N SER A 8 5.20 6.47 23.08
CA SER A 8 5.73 5.10 23.27
C SER A 8 5.43 4.17 22.10
N TYR A 9 4.67 4.62 21.10
CA TYR A 9 4.24 3.78 19.99
C TYR A 9 5.36 3.70 18.93
N SER A 10 5.44 2.54 18.29
CA SER A 10 6.22 2.32 17.07
C SER A 10 5.60 3.04 15.86
N ILE A 11 6.34 3.13 14.75
CA ILE A 11 5.85 3.77 13.52
C ILE A 11 4.63 3.02 12.97
N GLU A 12 4.66 1.68 13.01
CA GLU A 12 3.55 0.82 12.58
C GLU A 12 2.28 1.10 13.40
N GLU A 13 2.39 1.13 14.72
CA GLU A 13 1.27 1.41 15.62
C GLU A 13 0.70 2.83 15.42
N LEU A 14 1.56 3.82 15.15
CA LEU A 14 1.14 5.18 14.84
C LEU A 14 0.39 5.25 13.50
N LEU A 15 0.85 4.51 12.48
CA LEU A 15 0.18 4.45 11.19
C LEU A 15 -1.19 3.76 11.29
N ASP A 16 -1.27 2.66 12.04
CA ASP A 16 -2.55 1.98 12.32
C ASP A 16 -3.52 2.90 13.07
N CYS A 17 -3.04 3.59 14.11
CA CYS A 17 -3.85 4.55 14.85
C CYS A 17 -4.30 5.73 13.97
N LYS A 18 -3.45 6.21 13.07
CA LYS A 18 -3.78 7.29 12.11
C LYS A 18 -4.91 6.88 11.16
N GLN A 19 -4.95 5.62 10.74
CA GLN A 19 -6.01 5.10 9.86
C GLN A 19 -7.32 4.89 10.62
N ASN A 20 -7.26 4.39 11.86
CA ASN A 20 -8.44 3.93 12.59
C ASN A 20 -9.02 4.95 13.59
N VAL A 21 -8.33 6.07 13.87
CA VAL A 21 -8.84 7.08 14.80
C VAL A 21 -10.04 7.83 14.21
N ASP A 22 -11.10 7.93 15.00
CA ASP A 22 -12.27 8.77 14.70
C ASP A 22 -11.88 10.25 14.82
N LYS A 23 -11.66 10.88 13.66
CA LYS A 23 -11.18 12.27 13.55
C LYS A 23 -12.24 13.29 13.96
N GLU A 24 -13.51 12.94 13.83
CA GLU A 24 -14.62 13.82 14.22
C GLU A 24 -14.78 13.83 15.74
N ARG A 25 -14.58 12.67 16.36
CA ARG A 25 -14.72 12.51 17.80
C ARG A 25 -13.46 12.87 18.60
N TRP A 26 -12.27 12.64 18.05
CA TRP A 26 -10.98 12.89 18.72
C TRP A 26 -9.95 13.56 17.80
N PRO A 27 -10.23 14.79 17.33
CA PRO A 27 -9.30 15.53 16.46
C PRO A 27 -7.95 15.79 17.13
N GLU A 28 -7.92 16.00 18.45
CA GLU A 28 -6.69 16.23 19.20
C GLU A 28 -5.76 15.01 19.20
N ARG A 29 -6.32 13.80 19.23
CA ARG A 29 -5.52 12.56 19.17
C ARG A 29 -4.95 12.35 17.78
N TYR A 30 -5.74 12.65 16.75
CA TYR A 30 -5.26 12.59 15.38
C TYR A 30 -4.08 13.54 15.18
N GLN A 31 -4.17 14.77 15.70
CA GLN A 31 -3.07 15.72 15.62
C GLN A 31 -1.82 15.24 16.37
N GLU A 32 -1.97 14.71 17.60
CA GLU A 32 -0.84 14.15 18.36
C GLU A 32 -0.12 13.03 17.61
N ILE A 33 -0.86 12.14 16.95
CA ILE A 33 -0.29 11.08 16.12
C ILE A 33 0.50 11.66 14.94
N LEU A 34 -0.02 12.71 14.29
CA LEU A 34 0.68 13.39 13.19
C LEU A 34 1.97 14.07 13.65
N ASP A 35 1.93 14.73 14.81
CA ASP A 35 3.09 15.42 15.38
C ASP A 35 4.18 14.41 15.77
N GLU A 36 3.80 13.30 16.42
CA GLU A 36 4.69 12.21 16.80
C GLU A 36 5.31 11.49 15.59
N LEU A 37 4.55 11.36 14.50
CA LEU A 37 5.08 10.89 13.22
C LEU A 37 6.06 11.90 12.64
N ALA A 38 5.69 13.19 12.55
CA ALA A 38 6.55 14.23 12.00
C ALA A 38 7.91 14.31 12.71
N LEU A 39 7.91 14.29 14.05
CA LEU A 39 9.13 14.27 14.87
C LEU A 39 10.01 13.05 14.58
N ARG A 40 9.40 11.86 14.41
CA ARG A 40 10.16 10.64 14.10
C ARG A 40 10.73 10.64 12.69
N LEU A 41 10.02 11.24 11.73
CA LEU A 41 10.42 11.28 10.33
C LEU A 41 11.56 12.28 10.05
N GLU A 42 11.95 13.09 11.04
CA GLU A 42 13.20 13.87 10.99
C GLU A 42 14.44 12.96 10.99
N ASP A 43 14.35 11.79 11.62
CA ASP A 43 15.40 10.76 11.59
C ASP A 43 15.34 10.00 10.26
N PRO A 44 16.39 10.06 9.41
CA PRO A 44 16.42 9.37 8.12
C PRO A 44 16.17 7.86 8.21
N SER A 45 16.62 7.21 9.29
CA SER A 45 16.42 5.77 9.47
C SER A 45 14.94 5.44 9.69
N LYS A 46 14.26 6.23 10.52
CA LYS A 46 12.84 6.07 10.80
C LYS A 46 11.99 6.45 9.60
N LYS A 47 12.41 7.45 8.85
CA LYS A 47 11.78 7.83 7.58
C LYS A 47 11.83 6.69 6.56
N ALA A 48 12.98 6.04 6.40
CA ALA A 48 13.10 4.88 5.51
C ALA A 48 12.14 3.75 5.91
N THR A 49 12.06 3.42 7.21
CA THR A 49 11.11 2.41 7.72
C THR A 49 9.66 2.81 7.48
N HIS A 50 9.30 4.06 7.72
CA HIS A 50 7.96 4.58 7.43
C HIS A 50 7.62 4.45 5.94
N ASP A 51 8.52 4.90 5.06
CA ASP A 51 8.30 4.89 3.62
C ASP A 51 8.15 3.44 3.10
N GLU A 52 8.94 2.50 3.63
CA GLU A 52 8.82 1.07 3.33
C GLU A 52 7.47 0.48 3.77
N LEU A 53 7.01 0.81 4.97
CA LEU A 53 5.70 0.38 5.46
C LEU A 53 4.57 0.97 4.61
N VAL A 54 4.57 2.28 4.37
CA VAL A 54 3.55 2.94 3.54
C VAL A 54 3.50 2.35 2.13
N PHE A 55 4.65 2.12 1.51
CA PHE A 55 4.72 1.57 0.16
C PHE A 55 4.26 0.11 0.10
N SER A 56 4.67 -0.71 1.07
CA SER A 56 4.27 -2.13 1.11
C SER A 56 2.80 -2.31 1.43
N THR A 57 2.24 -1.57 2.39
CA THR A 57 0.79 -1.58 2.69
C THR A 57 -0.03 -1.21 1.47
N PHE A 58 0.35 -0.13 0.76
CA PHE A 58 -0.30 0.26 -0.49
C PHE A 58 -0.26 -0.85 -1.55
N CYS A 59 0.90 -1.51 -1.73
CA CYS A 59 1.00 -2.60 -2.71
C CYS A 59 0.11 -3.80 -2.32
N GLU A 60 -0.03 -4.07 -1.02
CA GLU A 60 -0.89 -5.13 -0.50
C GLU A 60 -2.39 -4.80 -0.67
N GLU A 61 -2.80 -3.55 -0.47
CA GLU A 61 -4.14 -3.06 -0.80
C GLU A 61 -4.44 -3.23 -2.29
N LEU A 62 -3.52 -2.83 -3.16
CA LEU A 62 -3.66 -3.05 -4.61
C LEU A 62 -3.77 -4.53 -4.98
N ARG A 63 -3.08 -5.43 -4.27
CA ARG A 63 -3.23 -6.89 -4.47
C ARG A 63 -4.63 -7.36 -4.09
N ASP A 64 -5.16 -6.85 -2.99
CA ASP A 64 -6.48 -7.24 -2.50
C ASP A 64 -7.57 -6.73 -3.48
N ASP A 65 -7.44 -5.51 -3.98
CA ASP A 65 -8.32 -4.97 -5.04
C ASP A 65 -8.19 -5.73 -6.37
N LEU A 66 -6.97 -6.15 -6.73
CA LEU A 66 -6.75 -7.01 -7.89
C LEU A 66 -7.49 -8.35 -7.74
N THR A 67 -7.49 -8.93 -6.54
CA THR A 67 -8.17 -10.20 -6.25
C THR A 67 -9.68 -10.04 -6.42
N ILE A 68 -10.25 -8.92 -5.96
CA ILE A 68 -11.69 -8.61 -6.10
C ILE A 68 -12.06 -8.40 -7.58
N ALA A 69 -11.29 -7.60 -8.33
CA ALA A 69 -11.56 -7.32 -9.74
C ALA A 69 -11.51 -8.57 -10.65
N ILE A 70 -10.75 -9.60 -10.23
CA ILE A 70 -10.63 -10.88 -10.95
C ILE A 70 -11.84 -11.79 -10.73
N ASP A 71 -12.48 -11.75 -9.55
CA ASP A 71 -13.66 -12.57 -9.24
C ASP A 71 -14.89 -12.14 -10.07
N ASP A 72 -15.06 -10.84 -10.28
CA ASP A 72 -16.18 -10.29 -11.07
C ASP A 72 -16.03 -10.47 -12.60
N ASN A 73 -14.82 -10.70 -13.11
CA ASN A 73 -14.54 -10.72 -14.55
C ASN A 73 -13.77 -11.96 -14.99
N LEU A 74 -14.44 -13.09 -15.31
CA LEU A 74 -14.10 -14.18 -16.26
C LEU A 74 -12.60 -14.51 -16.54
N TRP A 75 -11.67 -14.19 -15.64
CA TRP A 75 -10.22 -14.20 -15.83
C TRP A 75 -9.64 -15.63 -15.97
N PRO A 76 -10.21 -16.65 -15.28
CA PRO A 76 -9.80 -18.05 -15.50
C PRO A 76 -9.99 -18.50 -16.96
N ILE A 77 -11.01 -17.96 -17.65
CA ILE A 77 -11.30 -18.30 -19.05
C ILE A 77 -10.37 -17.50 -19.97
N ILE A 78 -10.21 -16.20 -19.71
CA ILE A 78 -9.44 -15.27 -20.56
C ILE A 78 -7.93 -15.59 -20.57
N THR A 79 -7.36 -15.98 -19.42
CA THR A 79 -5.94 -16.32 -19.29
C THR A 79 -5.54 -17.62 -20.00
N PHE A 80 -6.50 -18.50 -20.27
CA PHE A 80 -6.32 -19.72 -21.07
C PHE A 80 -6.18 -19.39 -22.57
N PHE A 81 -6.94 -18.42 -23.09
CA PHE A 81 -7.03 -18.14 -24.52
C PHE A 81 -6.14 -17.01 -25.04
N SER A 82 -5.52 -16.17 -24.19
CA SER A 82 -4.59 -15.15 -24.69
C SER A 82 -3.37 -14.89 -23.80
N LYS A 83 -2.18 -14.97 -24.40
CA LYS A 83 -0.91 -14.48 -23.80
C LYS A 83 -0.84 -12.95 -23.73
N ARG A 84 -1.70 -12.25 -24.47
CA ARG A 84 -1.73 -10.78 -24.59
C ARG A 84 -2.41 -10.13 -23.39
N LEU A 85 -3.51 -10.71 -22.90
CA LEU A 85 -4.23 -10.24 -21.71
C LEU A 85 -3.53 -10.62 -20.40
N ARG A 86 -2.62 -11.61 -20.40
CA ARG A 86 -1.71 -11.81 -19.26
C ARG A 86 -0.86 -10.57 -19.01
N ARG A 87 -0.46 -9.87 -20.07
CA ARG A 87 0.45 -8.71 -20.02
C ARG A 87 -0.26 -7.37 -19.88
N SER A 88 -1.59 -7.31 -19.96
CA SER A 88 -2.31 -6.05 -19.74
C SER A 88 -2.33 -5.76 -18.25
N VAL A 89 -1.89 -4.57 -17.87
CA VAL A 89 -1.98 -4.04 -16.51
C VAL A 89 -3.48 -3.95 -16.14
N PRO A 90 -3.93 -4.64 -15.07
CA PRO A 90 -5.29 -4.54 -14.57
C PRO A 90 -5.72 -3.09 -14.36
N SER A 91 -7.00 -2.80 -14.60
CA SER A 91 -7.54 -1.44 -14.44
C SER A 91 -7.37 -0.88 -13.03
N THR A 92 -7.29 -1.76 -12.03
CA THR A 92 -6.99 -1.44 -10.63
C THR A 92 -5.68 -0.66 -10.45
N PHE A 93 -4.72 -0.83 -11.36
CA PHE A 93 -3.45 -0.14 -11.29
C PHE A 93 -3.41 1.15 -12.14
N LEU A 94 -4.47 1.46 -12.88
CA LEU A 94 -4.50 2.63 -13.75
C LEU A 94 -4.67 3.91 -12.92
N ASN A 95 -3.80 4.88 -13.16
CA ASN A 95 -3.75 6.19 -12.48
C ASN A 95 -3.28 6.16 -11.02
N GLU A 96 -2.83 5.01 -10.53
CA GLU A 96 -2.21 4.91 -9.23
C GLU A 96 -0.85 5.61 -9.19
N VAL A 97 -0.59 6.32 -8.10
CA VAL A 97 0.65 7.09 -7.88
C VAL A 97 1.34 6.62 -6.61
N CYS A 98 2.64 6.87 -6.51
CA CYS A 98 3.40 6.50 -5.33
C CYS A 98 2.83 7.17 -4.07
N PRO A 99 2.49 6.42 -3.01
CA PRO A 99 1.89 6.99 -1.80
C PRO A 99 2.83 7.89 -1.00
N ILE A 100 4.14 7.86 -1.29
CA ILE A 100 5.17 8.67 -0.62
C ILE A 100 5.40 9.99 -1.36
N CYS A 101 5.59 9.95 -2.69
CA CYS A 101 6.02 11.11 -3.47
C CYS A 101 5.02 11.59 -4.53
N ALA A 102 3.86 10.94 -4.65
CA ALA A 102 2.88 11.15 -5.72
C ALA A 102 3.47 11.04 -7.15
N GLY A 103 4.62 10.37 -7.29
CA GLY A 103 5.26 10.09 -8.56
C GLY A 103 4.62 8.92 -9.30
N GLU A 104 4.95 8.78 -10.58
CA GLU A 104 4.50 7.66 -11.40
C GLU A 104 5.05 6.32 -10.87
N LEU A 105 4.20 5.29 -10.95
CA LEU A 105 4.55 3.91 -10.63
C LEU A 105 4.87 3.13 -11.90
N ASN A 106 5.96 2.39 -11.87
CA ASN A 106 6.33 1.45 -12.91
C ASN A 106 5.84 0.05 -12.50
N ILE A 107 4.83 -0.45 -13.22
CA ILE A 107 4.17 -1.72 -12.90
C ILE A 107 4.47 -2.72 -13.99
N THR A 108 5.16 -3.79 -13.63
CA THR A 108 5.58 -4.82 -14.58
C THR A 108 5.19 -6.22 -14.10
N GLN A 109 4.75 -7.07 -15.02
CA GLN A 109 4.45 -8.46 -14.70
C GLN A 109 5.65 -9.36 -15.04
N ARG A 110 6.12 -10.16 -14.08
CA ARG A 110 7.16 -11.17 -14.29
C ARG A 110 6.83 -12.44 -13.53
N ASN A 111 6.95 -13.61 -14.17
CA ASN A 111 6.77 -14.93 -13.54
C ASN A 111 5.48 -15.10 -12.71
N GLY A 112 4.37 -14.45 -13.10
CA GLY A 112 3.11 -14.50 -12.37
C GLY A 112 3.06 -13.66 -11.09
N SER A 113 4.02 -12.76 -10.89
CA SER A 113 3.96 -11.67 -9.91
C SER A 113 3.91 -10.32 -10.62
N TRP A 114 3.30 -9.35 -9.95
CA TRP A 114 3.33 -7.94 -10.31
C TRP A 114 4.40 -7.25 -9.47
N ASN A 115 5.37 -6.63 -10.14
CA ASN A 115 6.35 -5.77 -9.51
C ASN A 115 5.90 -4.32 -9.67
N ILE A 116 5.75 -3.62 -8.56
CA ILE A 116 5.37 -2.22 -8.47
C ILE A 116 6.60 -1.46 -7.96
N ALA A 117 7.09 -0.50 -8.74
CA ALA A 117 8.28 0.26 -8.40
C ALA A 117 8.05 1.76 -8.55
N CYS A 118 8.72 2.54 -7.71
CA CYS A 118 8.82 3.99 -7.84
C CYS A 118 10.29 4.40 -7.95
N GLU A 119 10.69 4.91 -9.11
CA GLU A 119 12.09 5.31 -9.36
C GLU A 119 12.51 6.55 -8.56
N LYS A 120 11.56 7.44 -8.22
CA LYS A 120 11.86 8.65 -7.43
C LYS A 120 12.21 8.33 -5.97
N CYS A 121 11.54 7.34 -5.38
CA CYS A 121 11.77 6.91 -4.00
C CYS A 121 12.73 5.72 -3.90
N ASP A 122 13.18 5.15 -5.02
CA ASP A 122 13.94 3.90 -5.08
C ASP A 122 13.25 2.73 -4.34
N MET A 123 11.93 2.65 -4.49
CA MET A 123 11.10 1.64 -3.83
C MET A 123 10.63 0.59 -4.82
N SER A 124 10.63 -0.68 -4.42
CA SER A 124 10.03 -1.75 -5.22
C SER A 124 9.40 -2.82 -4.34
N TYR A 125 8.26 -3.34 -4.78
CA TYR A 125 7.53 -4.39 -4.07
C TYR A 125 6.94 -5.37 -5.08
N SER A 126 6.90 -6.64 -4.71
CA SER A 126 6.41 -7.71 -5.60
C SER A 126 5.22 -8.41 -4.97
N ILE A 127 4.05 -8.23 -5.57
CA ILE A 127 2.81 -8.90 -5.16
C ILE A 127 2.51 -10.10 -6.06
N ARG A 128 1.90 -11.12 -5.48
CA ARG A 128 1.32 -12.27 -6.20
C ARG A 128 -0.16 -12.32 -5.91
N GLU A 129 -0.97 -12.64 -6.93
CA GLU A 129 -2.40 -12.90 -6.75
C GLU A 129 -2.59 -14.05 -5.75
N ARG A 130 -3.49 -13.86 -4.77
CA ARG A 130 -3.90 -14.95 -3.89
C ARG A 130 -4.74 -15.91 -4.75
N ARG A 131 -4.23 -17.11 -5.00
CA ARG A 131 -5.05 -18.14 -5.65
C ARG A 131 -6.17 -18.53 -4.69
N SER A 132 -7.41 -18.18 -5.01
CA SER A 132 -8.59 -18.78 -4.39
C SER A 132 -8.56 -20.27 -4.69
N TYR A 133 -8.14 -21.09 -3.72
CA TYR A 133 -8.30 -22.53 -3.81
C TYR A 133 -9.80 -22.82 -3.58
N PHE A 134 -10.54 -23.01 -4.67
CA PHE A 134 -11.86 -23.64 -4.65
C PHE A 134 -11.72 -25.15 -4.52
#